data_AF-A0AAU0NNS1-F1
#
_entry.id   AF-A0AAU0NNS1-F1
#
_cell.length_a   1.000
_cell.length_b   1.000
_cell.length_c   1.000
_cell.angle_alpha   90.00
_cell.angle_beta   90.00
_cell.angle_gamma   90.00
#
_symmetry.space_group_name_H-M   'P 1'
#
loop_
_entity.id
_entity.type
_entity.pdbx_description
1 polymer ?
#
loop_
_entity_poly.entity_id
_entity_poly.type
_entity_poly.pdbx_seq_one_letter_code
_entity_poly.pdbx_strand_id
1 'polypeptide(L)'
;MSTFSFIASDNQMPEVDLTNVKRITVKELKKINPQARTPVPLDKLDENTKVLYCEKGEDMQGLAVSSCDKPPYNLEYHIKKKYVYWLRYDFTEKCTKQLMDYLNQNIVKTQQVELWSITFGGKNDIYNVKNLKQVKLSDITEEVFMELNSKGICIQII
;
A
#
# COMPACT_ATOMS: atom_id res chain seq x y z
N MET A 1 -17.81 -2.48 3.58
CA MET A 1 -17.01 -1.27 3.35
C MET A 1 -15.53 -1.63 3.48
N SER A 2 -14.74 -1.36 2.46
CA SER A 2 -13.30 -1.63 2.44
C SER A 2 -12.56 -0.33 2.15
N THR A 3 -11.49 -0.04 2.88
CA THR A 3 -10.64 1.13 2.66
C THR A 3 -9.41 0.73 1.87
N PHE A 4 -9.06 1.55 0.88
CA PHE A 4 -7.89 1.38 0.04
C PHE A 4 -7.09 2.66 0.00
N SER A 5 -5.77 2.52 -0.07
CA SER A 5 -4.86 3.64 -0.18
C SER A 5 -4.18 3.66 -1.55
N PHE A 6 -3.93 4.87 -2.05
CA PHE A 6 -3.33 5.08 -3.36
C PHE A 6 -2.26 6.17 -3.33
N ILE A 7 -1.29 6.06 -4.23
CA ILE A 7 -0.42 7.16 -4.65
C ILE A 7 -0.85 7.56 -6.05
N ALA A 8 -1.05 8.85 -6.30
CA ALA A 8 -1.40 9.36 -7.61
C ALA A 8 -0.47 10.51 -8.02
N SER A 9 -0.05 10.52 -9.27
CA SER A 9 0.82 11.57 -9.81
C SER A 9 0.67 11.74 -11.32
N ASP A 10 1.05 12.90 -11.83
CA ASP A 10 1.11 13.15 -13.27
C ASP A 10 2.38 12.58 -13.91
N ASN A 11 3.37 12.20 -13.09
CA ASN A 11 4.59 11.54 -13.53
C ASN A 11 4.64 10.09 -13.05
N GLN A 12 5.39 9.27 -13.78
CA GLN A 12 5.61 7.87 -13.39
C GLN A 12 6.44 7.82 -12.11
N MET A 13 6.10 6.90 -11.21
CA MET A 13 6.81 6.64 -9.96
C MET A 13 7.26 5.17 -9.96
N PRO A 14 8.42 4.85 -9.35
CA PRO A 14 8.92 3.49 -9.34
C PRO A 14 8.09 2.59 -8.41
N GLU A 15 7.78 1.38 -8.86
CA GLU A 15 7.18 0.37 -8.00
C GLU A 15 8.20 -0.15 -6.98
N VAL A 16 7.74 -0.48 -5.78
CA VAL A 16 8.58 -1.04 -4.72
C VAL A 16 7.78 -2.06 -3.91
N ASP A 17 8.41 -3.15 -3.50
CA ASP A 17 7.83 -4.10 -2.54
C ASP A 17 8.85 -4.39 -1.44
N LEU A 18 8.66 -3.76 -0.29
CA LEU A 18 9.47 -3.93 0.91
C LEU A 18 8.79 -4.84 1.94
N THR A 19 7.71 -5.52 1.57
CA THR A 19 6.94 -6.40 2.47
C THR A 19 7.67 -7.70 2.80
N ASN A 20 8.81 -7.97 2.17
CA ASN A 20 9.58 -9.21 2.31
C ASN A 20 8.73 -10.50 2.13
N VAL A 21 7.56 -10.38 1.51
CA VAL A 21 6.66 -11.51 1.25
C VAL A 21 7.11 -12.18 -0.04
N LYS A 22 7.46 -13.45 0.06
CA LYS A 22 7.84 -14.28 -1.09
C LYS A 22 6.69 -15.21 -1.44
N ARG A 23 6.49 -15.42 -2.73
CA ARG A 23 5.56 -16.44 -3.22
C ARG A 23 6.36 -17.70 -3.53
N ILE A 24 6.25 -18.71 -2.65
CA ILE A 24 7.01 -19.95 -2.75
C ILE A 24 6.07 -21.14 -2.85
N THR A 25 6.56 -22.29 -3.28
CA THR A 25 5.80 -23.54 -3.27
C THR A 25 5.78 -24.17 -1.88
N VAL A 26 4.80 -25.03 -1.60
CA VAL A 26 4.76 -25.83 -0.36
C VAL A 26 6.02 -26.68 -0.23
N LYS A 27 6.52 -27.23 -1.35
CA LYS A 27 7.79 -27.96 -1.38
C LYS A 27 8.98 -27.13 -0.90
N GLU A 28 9.10 -25.89 -1.36
CA GLU A 28 10.15 -24.97 -0.91
C GLU A 28 9.95 -24.57 0.54
N LEU A 29 8.71 -24.29 0.95
CA LEU A 29 8.38 -23.97 2.34
C LEU A 29 8.78 -25.10 3.29
N LYS A 30 8.49 -26.36 2.94
CA LYS A 30 8.90 -27.53 3.73
C LYS A 30 10.41 -27.64 3.88
N LYS A 31 11.20 -27.17 2.92
CA LYS A 31 12.68 -27.14 3.02
C LYS A 31 13.19 -26.01 3.91
N ILE A 32 12.56 -24.83 3.82
CA ILE A 32 13.00 -23.62 4.52
C ILE A 32 12.51 -23.61 5.98
N ASN A 33 11.24 -23.98 6.19
CA ASN A 33 10.61 -24.03 7.51
C ASN A 33 9.58 -25.19 7.56
N PRO A 34 10.04 -26.42 7.82
CA PRO A 34 9.17 -27.60 7.90
C PRO A 34 8.06 -27.50 8.95
N GLN A 35 8.26 -26.65 9.98
CA GLN A 35 7.34 -26.45 11.10
C GLN A 35 6.51 -25.17 10.95
N ALA A 36 6.43 -24.59 9.74
CA ALA A 36 5.70 -23.36 9.51
C ALA A 36 4.22 -23.54 9.88
N ARG A 37 3.74 -22.69 10.79
CA ARG A 37 2.33 -22.65 11.16
C ARG A 37 1.53 -22.11 9.97
N THR A 38 0.62 -22.94 9.49
CA THR A 38 -0.24 -22.66 8.34
C THR A 38 -1.69 -22.91 8.73
N PRO A 39 -2.68 -22.25 8.11
CA PRO A 39 -4.09 -22.50 8.39
C PRO A 39 -4.52 -23.95 8.14
N VAL A 40 -3.80 -24.62 7.22
CA VAL A 40 -3.99 -26.03 6.87
C VAL A 40 -2.64 -26.73 7.03
N PRO A 41 -2.54 -27.88 7.69
CA PRO A 41 -1.28 -28.61 7.84
C PRO A 41 -0.55 -28.80 6.50
N LEU A 42 0.76 -28.52 6.48
CA LEU A 42 1.59 -28.57 5.26
C LEU A 42 1.55 -29.92 4.55
N ASP A 43 1.35 -31.02 5.27
CA ASP A 43 1.27 -32.38 4.71
C ASP A 43 -0.05 -32.66 3.99
N LYS A 44 -1.05 -31.80 4.16
CA LYS A 44 -2.33 -31.89 3.45
C LYS A 44 -2.38 -31.00 2.20
N LEU A 45 -1.35 -30.19 1.97
CA LEU A 45 -1.26 -29.30 0.82
C LEU A 45 -0.45 -29.95 -0.30
N ASP A 46 -0.87 -29.77 -1.54
CA ASP A 46 -0.12 -30.20 -2.71
C ASP A 46 1.23 -29.47 -2.79
N GLU A 47 2.30 -30.21 -3.10
CA GLU A 47 3.67 -29.70 -3.10
C GLU A 47 3.89 -28.50 -4.03
N ASN A 48 3.14 -28.40 -5.13
CA ASN A 48 3.24 -27.32 -6.11
C ASN A 48 2.33 -26.13 -5.78
N THR A 49 1.51 -26.23 -4.73
CA THR A 49 0.67 -25.12 -4.25
C THR A 49 1.55 -23.93 -3.90
N LYS A 50 1.22 -22.76 -4.44
CA LYS A 50 1.93 -21.51 -4.10
C LYS A 50 1.33 -20.90 -2.84
N VAL A 51 2.20 -20.59 -1.89
CA VAL A 51 1.90 -19.95 -0.61
C VAL A 51 2.69 -18.65 -0.48
N LEU A 52 2.15 -17.72 0.32
CA LEU A 52 2.89 -16.53 0.73
C LEU A 52 3.70 -16.88 1.97
N TYR A 53 5.00 -16.58 1.93
CA TYR A 53 5.93 -16.83 3.01
C TYR A 53 6.67 -15.55 3.38
N CYS A 54 6.83 -15.35 4.67
CA CYS A 54 7.70 -14.32 5.23
C CYS A 54 8.48 -14.96 6.38
N GLU A 55 9.77 -14.63 6.51
CA GLU A 55 10.64 -15.24 7.51
C GLU A 55 10.21 -14.88 8.94
N LYS A 56 9.81 -13.62 9.15
CA LYS A 56 9.19 -13.14 10.40
C LYS A 56 7.85 -12.51 10.08
N GLY A 57 6.82 -12.77 10.88
CA GLY A 57 5.50 -12.15 10.67
C GLY A 57 5.53 -10.62 10.69
N GLU A 58 6.45 -10.05 11.48
CA GLU A 58 6.73 -8.61 11.56
C GLU A 58 7.30 -8.04 10.25
N ASP A 59 7.90 -8.86 9.40
CA ASP A 59 8.47 -8.41 8.13
C ASP A 59 7.40 -8.15 7.06
N MET A 60 6.16 -8.66 7.23
CA MET A 60 5.03 -8.40 6.32
C MET A 60 4.55 -6.94 6.31
N GLN A 61 5.08 -6.11 7.22
CA GLN A 61 4.64 -4.73 7.46
C GLN A 61 5.42 -3.69 6.65
N GLY A 62 6.09 -4.11 5.58
CA GLY A 62 6.80 -3.19 4.71
C GLY A 62 5.89 -2.41 3.76
N LEU A 63 6.40 -1.27 3.28
CA LEU A 63 5.76 -0.50 2.22
C LEU A 63 5.72 -1.31 0.92
N ALA A 64 4.58 -1.28 0.22
CA ALA A 64 4.55 -1.64 -1.19
C ALA A 64 3.78 -0.62 -2.02
N VAL A 65 4.37 -0.25 -3.16
CA VAL A 65 3.79 0.61 -4.20
C VAL A 65 3.78 -0.19 -5.50
N SER A 66 2.60 -0.39 -6.08
CA SER A 66 2.45 -1.16 -7.32
C SER A 66 1.43 -0.52 -8.24
N SER A 67 1.55 -0.74 -9.55
CA SER A 67 0.63 -0.19 -10.55
C SER A 67 -0.83 -0.58 -10.29
N CYS A 68 -1.75 0.38 -10.44
CA CYS A 68 -3.18 0.15 -10.26
C CYS A 68 -3.86 -0.31 -11.56
N ASP A 69 -3.54 -1.52 -12.03
CA ASP A 69 -4.07 -2.06 -13.30
C ASP A 69 -5.57 -2.42 -13.24
N LYS A 70 -6.07 -2.70 -12.03
CA LYS A 70 -7.45 -3.12 -11.78
C LYS A 70 -8.05 -2.28 -10.66
N PRO A 71 -8.34 -0.99 -10.92
CA PRO A 71 -8.84 -0.08 -9.90
C PRO A 71 -10.22 -0.53 -9.39
N PRO A 72 -10.61 -0.16 -8.15
CA PRO A 72 -11.99 -0.28 -7.71
C PRO A 72 -12.92 0.52 -8.63
N TYR A 73 -14.15 0.05 -8.76
CA TYR A 73 -15.17 0.79 -9.49
C TYR A 73 -15.32 2.21 -8.93
N ASN A 74 -15.47 3.21 -9.79
CA ASN A 74 -15.58 4.63 -9.46
C ASN A 74 -14.32 5.33 -8.93
N LEU A 75 -13.13 4.72 -8.97
CA LEU A 75 -11.89 5.37 -8.54
C LEU A 75 -11.62 6.67 -9.33
N GLU A 76 -11.97 6.66 -10.60
CA GLU A 76 -11.82 7.77 -11.54
C GLU A 76 -12.63 9.02 -11.16
N TYR A 77 -13.66 8.91 -10.32
CA TYR A 77 -14.37 10.08 -9.80
C TYR A 77 -13.56 10.83 -8.74
N HIS A 78 -12.65 10.14 -8.07
CA HIS A 78 -11.80 10.70 -7.01
C HIS A 78 -10.45 11.16 -7.54
N ILE A 79 -9.74 10.27 -8.24
CA ILE A 79 -8.35 10.49 -8.65
C ILE A 79 -8.32 10.89 -10.12
N LYS A 80 -7.82 12.10 -10.41
CA LYS A 80 -7.73 12.65 -11.76
C LYS A 80 -6.32 12.63 -12.36
N LYS A 81 -5.34 12.20 -11.58
CA LYS A 81 -3.94 12.09 -11.99
C LYS A 81 -3.75 10.96 -13.01
N LYS A 82 -2.75 11.12 -13.87
CA LYS A 82 -2.47 10.18 -14.97
C LYS A 82 -2.00 8.80 -14.49
N TYR A 83 -1.15 8.75 -13.47
CA TYR A 83 -0.60 7.52 -12.92
C TYR A 83 -1.15 7.28 -11.52
N VAL A 84 -1.69 6.09 -11.30
CA VAL A 84 -2.25 5.67 -10.01
C VAL A 84 -1.63 4.35 -9.60
N TYR A 85 -1.20 4.28 -8.34
CA TYR A 85 -0.55 3.13 -7.74
C TYR A 85 -1.32 2.71 -6.50
N TRP A 86 -1.42 1.41 -6.29
CA TRP A 86 -1.79 0.85 -5.00
C TRP A 86 -0.72 1.18 -3.97
N LEU A 87 -1.15 1.73 -2.84
CA LEU A 87 -0.31 1.94 -1.67
C LEU A 87 -0.71 0.92 -0.62
N ARG A 88 0.14 -0.08 -0.40
CA ARG A 88 0.06 -0.94 0.77
C ARG A 88 0.98 -0.37 1.83
N TYR A 89 0.36 0.05 2.93
CA TYR A 89 1.02 0.76 4.01
C TYR A 89 0.42 0.29 5.33
N ASP A 90 1.28 -0.18 6.22
CA ASP A 90 0.91 -0.49 7.59
C ASP A 90 1.37 0.67 8.48
N PHE A 91 0.59 1.07 9.48
CA PHE A 91 0.90 2.23 10.33
C PHE A 91 1.95 1.89 11.40
N THR A 92 3.12 1.43 10.96
CA THR A 92 4.26 1.12 11.82
C THR A 92 5.39 2.09 11.56
N GLU A 93 6.19 2.41 12.58
CA GLU A 93 7.32 3.34 12.47
C GLU A 93 8.25 2.98 11.29
N LYS A 94 8.49 1.67 11.07
CA LYS A 94 9.27 1.16 9.94
C LYS A 94 8.66 1.54 8.60
N CYS A 95 7.36 1.29 8.41
CA CYS A 95 6.68 1.57 7.15
C CYS A 95 6.54 3.09 6.92
N THR A 96 6.27 3.87 7.98
CA THR A 96 6.24 5.34 7.94
C THR A 96 7.56 5.89 7.41
N LYS A 97 8.69 5.42 7.94
CA LYS A 97 10.03 5.81 7.47
C LYS A 97 10.26 5.41 6.01
N GLN A 98 9.89 4.18 5.63
CA GLN A 98 9.99 3.71 4.24
C GLN A 98 9.18 4.59 3.28
N LEU A 99 7.96 5.01 3.67
CA LEU A 99 7.14 5.90 2.87
C LEU A 99 7.75 7.29 2.75
N MET A 100 8.29 7.85 3.84
CA MET A 100 9.03 9.12 3.80
C MET A 100 10.22 9.06 2.86
N ASP A 101 11.06 8.04 3.00
CA ASP A 101 12.24 7.85 2.16
C ASP A 101 11.84 7.69 0.68
N TYR A 102 10.80 6.90 0.42
CA TYR A 102 10.27 6.72 -0.92
C TYR A 102 9.78 8.04 -1.53
N LEU A 103 9.02 8.85 -0.80
CA LEU A 103 8.53 10.14 -1.31
C LEU A 103 9.69 11.12 -1.54
N ASN A 104 10.65 11.21 -0.61
CA ASN A 104 11.81 12.09 -0.73
C ASN A 104 12.73 11.73 -1.89
N GLN A 105 12.87 10.44 -2.21
CA GLN A 105 13.73 9.97 -3.30
C GLN A 105 13.07 10.11 -4.67
N ASN A 106 11.73 10.02 -4.73
CA ASN A 106 11.00 9.85 -5.99
C ASN A 106 10.12 11.04 -6.39
N ILE A 107 9.94 12.03 -5.52
CA ILE A 107 9.26 13.29 -5.85
C ILE A 107 10.31 14.33 -6.24
N VAL A 108 10.25 14.76 -7.50
CA VAL A 108 11.04 15.92 -7.93
C VAL A 108 10.38 17.23 -7.47
N LYS A 109 11.17 18.31 -7.28
CA LYS A 109 10.70 19.59 -6.71
C LYS A 109 9.48 20.24 -7.39
N THR A 110 9.17 19.88 -8.62
CA THR A 110 8.04 20.42 -9.39
C THR A 110 6.88 19.44 -9.52
N GLN A 111 7.01 18.23 -8.97
CA GLN A 111 6.01 17.18 -9.07
C GLN A 111 5.06 17.25 -7.89
N GLN A 112 3.78 17.30 -8.20
CA GLN A 112 2.73 17.09 -7.22
C GLN A 112 2.41 15.59 -7.12
N VAL A 113 2.27 15.10 -5.89
CA VAL A 113 1.82 13.74 -5.59
C VAL A 113 0.63 13.80 -4.66
N GLU A 114 -0.32 12.90 -4.84
CA GLU A 114 -1.48 12.77 -3.97
C GLU A 114 -1.49 11.41 -3.29
N LEU A 115 -1.63 11.40 -1.98
CA LEU A 115 -1.85 10.22 -1.17
C LEU A 115 -3.33 10.14 -0.81
N TRP A 116 -3.99 9.07 -1.22
CA TRP A 116 -5.43 8.89 -1.03
C TRP A 116 -5.70 7.75 -0.05
N SER A 117 -6.77 7.90 0.74
CA SER A 117 -7.38 6.84 1.54
C SER A 117 -8.89 6.88 1.33
N ILE A 118 -9.43 5.91 0.58
CA ILE A 118 -10.81 5.91 0.08
C ILE A 118 -11.53 4.65 0.54
N THR A 119 -12.75 4.80 1.06
CA THR A 119 -13.61 3.67 1.47
C THR A 119 -14.69 3.41 0.44
N PHE A 120 -14.80 2.17 -0.06
CA PHE A 120 -15.81 1.73 -1.03
C PHE A 120 -16.82 0.75 -0.41
N GLY A 121 -18.03 0.69 -0.97
CA GLY A 121 -19.03 -0.36 -0.68
C GLY A 121 -19.98 -0.04 0.48
N GLY A 122 -20.52 1.18 0.51
CA GLY A 122 -21.52 1.64 1.47
C GLY A 122 -22.88 1.97 0.82
N LYS A 123 -23.99 1.82 1.56
CA LYS A 123 -25.35 2.15 1.06
C LYS A 123 -25.53 3.63 0.68
N ASN A 124 -24.67 4.49 1.22
CA ASN A 124 -24.50 5.88 0.85
C ASN A 124 -23.07 6.04 0.36
N ASP A 125 -22.74 5.52 -0.83
CA ASP A 125 -21.48 5.80 -1.56
C ASP A 125 -21.45 7.28 -1.94
N ILE A 126 -21.55 8.16 -0.95
CA ILE A 126 -21.31 9.58 -1.08
C ILE A 126 -19.80 9.68 -1.21
N TYR A 127 -19.38 9.94 -2.43
CA TYR A 127 -18.04 10.14 -2.99
C TYR A 127 -17.19 11.23 -2.30
N ASN A 128 -17.43 11.51 -1.02
CA ASN A 128 -16.81 12.61 -0.33
C ASN A 128 -15.50 12.12 0.27
N VAL A 129 -14.42 12.30 -0.47
CA VAL A 129 -13.18 12.69 0.18
C VAL A 129 -13.49 14.00 0.90
N LYS A 130 -13.57 13.91 2.22
CA LYS A 130 -14.06 15.02 3.05
C LYS A 130 -12.97 16.05 3.29
N ASN A 131 -11.71 15.63 3.18
CA ASN A 131 -10.56 16.41 3.59
C ASN A 131 -9.49 16.35 2.49
N LEU A 132 -9.31 17.48 1.80
CA LEU A 132 -8.10 17.74 1.02
C LEU A 132 -7.13 18.50 1.92
N LYS A 133 -5.95 17.96 2.14
CA LYS A 133 -4.86 18.61 2.88
C LYS A 133 -3.68 18.81 1.94
N GLN A 134 -3.19 20.04 1.87
CA GLN A 134 -1.97 20.35 1.14
C GLN A 134 -0.80 20.45 2.12
N VAL A 135 0.29 19.75 1.82
CA VAL A 135 1.49 19.70 2.66
C VAL A 135 2.70 19.82 1.75
N LYS A 136 3.68 20.64 2.13
CA LYS A 136 4.96 20.67 1.40
C LYS A 136 5.72 19.39 1.70
N LEU A 137 6.48 18.87 0.73
CA LEU A 137 7.33 17.70 0.97
C LEU A 137 8.25 17.86 2.19
N SER A 138 8.79 19.07 2.42
CA SER A 138 9.64 19.39 3.58
C SER A 138 8.94 19.33 4.93
N ASP A 139 7.62 19.45 4.93
CA ASP A 139 6.79 19.60 6.14
C ASP A 139 6.03 18.29 6.45
N ILE A 140 6.32 17.21 5.71
CA ILE A 140 5.74 15.90 5.96
C ILE A 140 6.32 15.33 7.25
N THR A 141 5.44 14.97 8.17
CA THR A 141 5.76 14.30 9.43
C THR A 141 5.02 12.96 9.52
N GLU A 142 5.39 12.13 10.50
CA GLU A 142 4.69 10.86 10.75
C GLU A 142 3.20 11.05 11.03
N GLU A 143 2.84 12.16 11.70
CA GLU A 143 1.44 12.53 12.00
C GLU A 143 0.62 12.74 10.73
N VAL A 144 1.22 13.30 9.68
CA VAL A 144 0.56 13.47 8.37
C VAL A 144 0.16 12.11 7.80
N PHE A 145 0.99 11.07 7.96
CA PHE A 145 0.61 9.72 7.52
C PHE A 145 -0.40 9.06 8.44
N MET A 146 -0.39 9.34 9.74
CA MET A 146 -1.45 8.85 10.63
C MET A 146 -2.83 9.33 10.17
N GLU A 147 -2.92 10.51 9.56
CA GLU A 147 -4.17 10.99 8.96
C GLU A 147 -4.63 10.15 7.77
N LEU A 148 -3.75 9.45 7.03
CA LEU A 148 -4.17 8.48 6.01
C LEU A 148 -4.95 7.29 6.57
N ASN A 149 -4.87 7.05 7.89
CA ASN A 149 -5.72 6.07 8.57
C ASN A 149 -7.18 6.55 8.68
N SER A 150 -7.41 7.85 8.55
CA SER A 150 -8.75 8.40 8.52
C SER A 150 -9.43 8.09 7.19
N LYS A 151 -10.73 7.81 7.23
CA LYS A 151 -11.51 7.45 6.04
C LYS A 151 -11.79 8.69 5.19
N GLY A 152 -11.45 8.64 3.90
CA GLY A 152 -11.84 9.65 2.92
C GLY A 152 -10.98 10.92 2.98
N ILE A 153 -9.66 10.77 2.97
CA ILE A 153 -8.69 11.87 2.93
C ILE A 153 -7.86 11.82 1.65
N CYS A 154 -7.49 13.01 1.17
CA CYS A 154 -6.45 13.22 0.16
C CYS A 154 -5.39 14.15 0.74
N ILE A 155 -4.14 13.70 0.74
CA ILE A 155 -2.98 14.52 1.10
C ILE A 155 -2.23 14.85 -0.19
N GLN A 156 -2.30 16.10 -0.59
CA GLN A 156 -1.61 16.64 -1.76
C GLN A 156 -0.25 17.18 -1.33
N ILE A 157 0.80 16.51 -1.80
CA ILE A 157 2.19 16.88 -1.57
C ILE A 157 2.61 17.85 -2.67
N ILE A 158 3.09 19.03 -2.27
CA ILE A 158 3.55 20.13 -3.13
C ILE A 158 5.00 20.52 -2.87
#